data_AF-A0A7G8H330-F1
#
_entry.id   AF-A0A7G8H330-F1
#
_cell.length_a   1.000
_cell.length_b   1.000
_cell.length_c   1.000
_cell.angle_alpha   90.00
_cell.angle_beta   90.00
_cell.angle_gamma   90.00
#
_symmetry.space_group_name_H-M   'P 1'
#
loop_
_entity.id
_entity.type
_entity.pdbx_description
1 polymer ?
#
loop_
_entity_poly.entity_id
_entity_poly.type
_entity_poly.pdbx_seq_one_letter_code
_entity_poly.pdbx_strand_id
1 'polypeptide(L)'
;MNTEHQHRKKGGRPISLNSYETVRLERPQAGENIEITVKNGVIRIAGNQSNNAKDITLAFACRADAFKFHYPEDLEITIEAITDTTYIVKSIGKKGSDTSDAIMEWIIQLHIVRNETNLENRLMTFFRLLITRLGKRTSEGLLLEHTLPHARIAEIVGSTRSTVSRTISTLRKTQQIYIDELKGQIILPVD
;
A
#
# COMPACT_ATOMS: atom_id res chain seq x y z
N MET A 1 -36.21 10.38 33.53
CA MET A 1 -35.22 11.34 33.02
C MET A 1 -34.23 10.58 32.15
N ASN A 2 -34.38 10.75 30.83
CA ASN A 2 -33.37 10.42 29.80
C ASN A 2 -32.07 11.18 30.11
N THR A 3 -30.87 10.72 29.76
CA THR A 3 -30.43 10.28 28.44
C THR A 3 -29.21 9.36 28.54
N GLU A 4 -29.33 8.14 28.03
CA GLU A 4 -28.18 7.35 27.58
C GLU A 4 -27.48 8.11 26.44
N HIS A 5 -26.22 8.50 26.64
CA HIS A 5 -25.36 8.97 25.57
C HIS A 5 -25.05 7.81 24.63
N GLN A 6 -25.94 7.56 23.67
CA GLN A 6 -25.61 6.83 22.47
C GLN A 6 -24.49 7.58 21.74
N HIS A 7 -23.25 7.18 21.98
CA HIS A 7 -22.15 7.40 21.06
C HIS A 7 -22.58 6.81 19.70
N ARG A 8 -23.11 7.67 18.82
CA ARG A 8 -23.31 7.37 17.40
C ARG A 8 -21.92 7.07 16.84
N LYS A 9 -21.53 5.79 16.83
CA LYS A 9 -20.42 5.29 16.01
C LYS A 9 -20.79 5.66 14.56
N LYS A 10 -20.20 6.73 14.01
CA LYS A 10 -20.17 6.97 12.57
C LYS A 10 -19.33 5.86 11.93
N GLY A 11 -19.91 4.68 11.81
CA GLY A 11 -19.31 3.61 11.01
C GLY A 11 -19.33 4.06 9.56
N GLY A 12 -18.16 4.26 8.96
CA GLY A 12 -18.05 4.52 7.52
C GLY A 12 -18.75 3.42 6.73
N ARG A 13 -19.37 3.78 5.61
CA ARG A 13 -19.97 2.79 4.69
C ARG A 13 -18.85 2.00 4.02
N PRO A 14 -19.02 0.68 3.81
CA PRO A 14 -18.09 -0.09 2.99
C PRO A 14 -18.05 0.47 1.57
N ILE A 15 -16.84 0.65 1.05
CA ILE A 15 -16.54 1.01 -0.33
C ILE A 15 -15.97 -0.25 -0.99
N SER A 16 -16.49 -0.60 -2.16
CA SER A 16 -16.00 -1.72 -2.96
C SER A 16 -15.44 -1.18 -4.26
N LEU A 17 -14.28 -1.71 -4.66
CA LEU A 17 -13.61 -1.35 -5.91
C LEU A 17 -13.16 -2.65 -6.60
N ASN A 18 -13.35 -2.72 -7.90
CA ASN A 18 -12.74 -3.74 -8.74
C ASN A 18 -11.24 -3.45 -8.89
N SER A 19 -10.45 -4.48 -9.21
CA SER A 19 -9.01 -4.31 -9.47
C SER A 19 -8.73 -3.18 -10.47
N TYR A 20 -7.78 -2.32 -10.11
CA TYR A 20 -7.34 -1.10 -10.79
C TYR A 20 -8.32 0.08 -10.77
N GLU A 21 -9.50 -0.04 -10.16
CA GLU A 21 -10.35 1.12 -9.92
C GLU A 21 -9.71 2.05 -8.90
N THR A 22 -9.89 3.35 -9.12
CA THR A 22 -9.32 4.41 -8.29
C THR A 22 -10.39 5.39 -7.87
N VAL A 23 -10.36 5.80 -6.60
CA VAL A 23 -11.24 6.84 -6.06
C VAL A 23 -10.44 7.88 -5.29
N ARG A 24 -10.92 9.12 -5.31
CA ARG A 24 -10.37 10.19 -4.48
C ARG A 24 -10.81 9.98 -3.03
N LEU A 25 -9.87 10.14 -2.10
CA LEU A 25 -10.16 10.15 -0.68
C LEU A 25 -10.60 11.55 -0.25
N GLU A 26 -11.76 11.64 0.40
CA GLU A 26 -12.24 12.91 0.95
C GLU A 26 -11.34 13.38 2.10
N ARG A 27 -10.99 14.68 2.08
CA ARG A 27 -10.23 15.30 3.17
C ARG A 27 -11.11 15.36 4.43
N PRO A 28 -10.59 14.97 5.60
CA PRO A 28 -11.36 15.03 6.84
C PRO A 28 -11.46 16.48 7.35
N GLN A 29 -12.25 16.71 8.41
CA GLN A 29 -12.32 18.04 9.02
C GLN A 29 -10.98 18.41 9.68
N ALA A 30 -10.74 19.71 9.84
CA ALA A 30 -9.50 20.21 10.44
C ALA A 30 -9.23 19.54 11.80
N GLY A 31 -8.05 18.93 11.93
CA GLY A 31 -7.62 18.24 13.15
C GLY A 31 -8.10 16.81 13.32
N GLU A 32 -8.87 16.26 12.37
CA GLU A 32 -9.22 14.83 12.36
C GLU A 32 -8.19 14.00 11.57
N ASN A 33 -7.95 12.77 12.03
CA ASN A 33 -7.14 11.78 11.30
C ASN A 33 -8.05 10.85 10.48
N ILE A 34 -7.47 10.17 9.50
CA ILE A 34 -8.15 9.11 8.76
C ILE A 34 -7.78 7.75 9.33
N GLU A 35 -8.76 6.87 9.44
CA GLU A 35 -8.57 5.44 9.61
C GLU A 35 -9.18 4.68 8.41
N ILE A 36 -8.36 3.89 7.73
CA ILE A 36 -8.78 2.96 6.68
C ILE A 36 -8.71 1.53 7.22
N THR A 37 -9.79 0.78 7.11
CA THR A 37 -9.81 -0.65 7.43
C THR A 37 -10.13 -1.44 6.18
N VAL A 38 -9.18 -2.23 5.69
CA VAL A 38 -9.37 -3.13 4.55
C VAL A 38 -9.99 -4.45 5.02
N LYS A 39 -11.11 -4.85 4.44
CA LYS A 39 -11.81 -6.11 4.77
C LYS A 39 -11.32 -7.27 3.92
N ASN A 40 -11.11 -7.02 2.64
CA ASN A 40 -10.54 -7.97 1.68
C ASN A 40 -9.68 -7.20 0.67
N GLY A 41 -8.77 -7.91 0.00
CA GLY A 41 -7.93 -7.35 -1.04
C GLY A 41 -6.77 -6.49 -0.54
N VAL A 42 -6.14 -5.80 -1.49
CA VAL A 42 -5.01 -4.90 -1.28
C VAL A 42 -5.33 -3.56 -1.93
N ILE A 43 -5.07 -2.47 -1.21
CA ILE A 43 -5.17 -1.12 -1.74
C ILE A 43 -3.81 -0.44 -1.74
N ARG A 44 -3.62 0.43 -2.73
CA ARG A 44 -2.53 1.40 -2.77
C ARG A 44 -3.08 2.77 -2.42
N ILE A 45 -2.37 3.47 -1.55
CA ILE A 45 -2.63 4.86 -1.21
C ILE A 45 -1.60 5.70 -1.96
N ALA A 46 -2.08 6.62 -2.77
CA ALA A 46 -1.24 7.45 -3.61
C ALA A 46 -1.49 8.94 -3.36
N GLY A 47 -0.46 9.74 -3.57
CA GLY A 47 -0.48 11.19 -3.45
C GLY A 47 -0.26 11.84 -4.81
N ASN A 48 -1.00 12.90 -5.08
CA ASN A 48 -0.83 13.77 -6.24
C ASN A 48 -0.74 15.23 -5.76
N GLN A 49 0.22 15.98 -6.30
CA GLN A 49 0.30 17.42 -6.08
C GLN A 49 -0.53 18.13 -7.14
N SER A 50 -1.36 19.09 -6.74
CA SER A 50 -2.27 19.82 -7.64
C SER A 50 -1.58 20.45 -8.86
N ASN A 51 -0.27 20.71 -8.78
CA ASN A 51 0.52 21.36 -9.84
C ASN A 51 1.45 20.39 -10.60
N ASN A 52 1.53 19.12 -10.21
CA ASN A 52 2.41 18.13 -10.83
C ASN A 52 1.70 16.78 -10.88
N ALA A 53 1.26 16.38 -12.07
CA ALA A 53 0.40 15.20 -12.31
C ALA A 53 1.07 13.84 -12.02
N LYS A 54 2.14 13.79 -11.23
CA LYS A 54 2.81 12.53 -10.88
C LYS A 54 2.09 11.88 -9.71
N ASP A 55 1.40 10.80 -10.02
CA ASP A 55 0.88 9.80 -9.11
C ASP A 55 2.06 9.11 -8.37
N ILE A 56 2.21 9.38 -7.07
CA ILE A 56 3.29 8.82 -6.24
C ILE A 56 2.70 7.84 -5.24
N THR A 57 3.28 6.66 -5.15
CA THR A 57 2.88 5.67 -4.15
C THR A 57 3.34 6.09 -2.76
N LEU A 58 2.40 6.24 -1.83
CA LEU A 58 2.69 6.58 -0.43
C LEU A 58 2.71 5.35 0.47
N ALA A 59 1.77 4.43 0.26
CA ALA A 59 1.62 3.25 1.11
C ALA A 59 0.79 2.15 0.43
N PHE A 60 0.82 0.97 1.06
CA PHE A 60 -0.11 -0.11 0.78
C PHE A 60 -0.83 -0.53 2.06
N ALA A 61 -2.08 -0.96 1.94
CA ALA A 61 -2.84 -1.52 3.04
C ALA A 61 -3.56 -2.80 2.61
N CYS A 62 -3.63 -3.74 3.54
CA CYS A 62 -4.39 -4.98 3.43
C CYS A 62 -5.06 -5.27 4.78
N ARG A 63 -5.68 -6.44 4.91
CA ARG A 63 -6.46 -6.85 6.10
C ARG A 63 -5.68 -6.85 7.43
N ALA A 64 -4.34 -6.74 7.40
CA ALA A 64 -3.49 -6.96 8.56
C ALA A 64 -3.84 -6.07 9.77
N ASP A 65 -4.23 -4.80 9.59
CA ASP A 65 -4.59 -3.87 10.68
C ASP A 65 -5.37 -2.63 10.20
N ALA A 66 -5.78 -1.76 11.14
CA ALA A 66 -6.34 -0.45 10.84
C ALA A 66 -5.23 0.54 10.43
N PHE A 67 -5.32 1.07 9.22
CA PHE A 67 -4.35 1.99 8.64
C PHE A 67 -4.71 3.44 9.00
N LYS A 68 -4.00 4.03 9.97
CA LYS A 68 -4.27 5.38 10.48
C LYS A 68 -3.21 6.37 10.03
N PHE A 69 -3.63 7.56 9.60
CA PHE A 69 -2.70 8.61 9.19
C PHE A 69 -3.32 10.00 9.27
N HIS A 70 -2.46 11.00 9.33
CA HIS A 70 -2.83 12.39 9.15
C HIS A 70 -2.90 12.73 7.66
N TYR A 71 -4.02 13.32 7.22
CA TYR A 71 -4.19 13.68 5.82
C TYR A 71 -3.20 14.82 5.46
N PRO A 72 -2.26 14.64 4.51
CA PRO A 72 -1.25 15.67 4.21
C PRO A 72 -1.86 16.97 3.67
N GLU A 73 -1.30 18.12 4.04
CA GLU A 73 -1.85 19.43 3.68
C GLU A 73 -1.83 19.68 2.16
N ASP A 74 -0.70 19.40 1.49
CA ASP A 74 -0.49 19.76 0.09
C ASP A 74 -0.64 18.60 -0.91
N LEU A 75 -1.30 17.50 -0.51
CA LEU A 75 -1.53 16.35 -1.37
C LEU A 75 -3.02 16.03 -1.54
N GLU A 76 -3.41 15.71 -2.76
CA GLU A 76 -4.63 14.97 -3.02
C GLU A 76 -4.33 13.47 -2.88
N ILE A 77 -5.10 12.78 -2.04
CA ILE A 77 -4.93 11.36 -1.82
C ILE A 77 -5.95 10.58 -2.66
N THR A 78 -5.47 9.55 -3.34
CA THR A 78 -6.30 8.57 -4.04
C THR A 78 -6.07 7.18 -3.46
N ILE A 79 -7.11 6.35 -3.57
CA ILE A 79 -7.07 4.94 -3.22
C ILE A 79 -7.28 4.16 -4.51
N GLU A 80 -6.30 3.34 -4.87
CA GLU A 80 -6.36 2.42 -6.00
C GLU A 80 -6.47 0.99 -5.47
N ALA A 81 -7.42 0.23 -6.00
CA ALA A 81 -7.54 -1.20 -5.76
C ALA A 81 -6.44 -1.94 -6.53
N ILE A 82 -5.52 -2.64 -5.83
CA ILE A 82 -4.57 -3.54 -6.51
C ILE A 82 -5.28 -4.84 -6.90
N THR A 83 -6.23 -5.25 -6.08
CA THR A 83 -7.11 -6.39 -6.28
C THR A 83 -8.54 -5.94 -6.06
N ASP A 84 -9.52 -6.77 -6.40
CA ASP A 84 -10.88 -6.58 -5.90
C ASP A 84 -10.83 -6.40 -4.38
N THR A 85 -11.42 -5.31 -3.90
CA THR A 85 -11.22 -4.83 -2.54
C THR A 85 -12.50 -4.29 -1.94
N THR A 86 -12.62 -4.44 -0.63
CA THR A 86 -13.65 -3.78 0.17
C THR A 86 -12.98 -3.18 1.38
N TYR A 87 -13.20 -1.89 1.62
CA TYR A 87 -12.61 -1.18 2.75
C TYR A 87 -13.61 -0.18 3.35
N ILE A 88 -13.28 0.32 4.53
CA ILE A 88 -14.06 1.33 5.24
C ILE A 88 -13.12 2.50 5.57
N VAL A 89 -13.60 3.72 5.35
CA VAL A 89 -12.92 4.95 5.76
C VAL A 89 -13.68 5.56 6.93
N LYS A 90 -12.97 6.00 7.96
CA LYS A 90 -13.54 6.77 9.07
C LYS A 90 -12.68 8.00 9.32
N SER A 91 -13.36 9.11 9.63
CA SER A 91 -12.71 10.23 10.28
C SER A 91 -12.69 9.96 11.78
N ILE A 92 -11.51 10.07 12.39
CA ILE A 92 -11.30 9.86 13.81
C ILE A 92 -10.76 11.14 14.43
N GLY A 93 -11.42 11.60 15.51
CA GLY A 93 -10.93 12.74 16.27
C GLY A 93 -9.55 12.47 16.87
N LYS A 94 -8.77 13.52 17.09
CA LYS A 94 -7.44 13.47 17.70
C LYS A 94 -7.54 13.07 19.19
N LYS A 95 -7.73 11.79 19.49
CA LYS A 95 -7.68 11.28 20.87
C LYS A 95 -6.23 10.96 21.24
N GLY A 96 -5.58 11.85 21.98
CA GLY A 96 -4.29 11.59 22.63
C GLY A 96 -3.13 11.36 21.65
N SER A 97 -1.94 11.16 22.22
CA SER A 97 -0.63 11.09 21.55
C SER A 97 -0.42 9.80 20.74
N ASP A 98 -1.31 9.46 19.81
CA ASP A 98 -1.05 8.38 18.86
C ASP A 98 0.03 8.89 17.88
N THR A 99 1.28 8.49 18.12
CA THR A 99 2.48 8.95 17.38
C THR A 99 2.73 8.19 16.08
N SER A 100 1.99 7.10 15.83
CA SER A 100 2.15 6.27 14.63
C SER A 100 1.29 6.82 13.49
N ASP A 101 1.96 7.32 12.45
CA ASP A 101 1.35 7.66 11.17
C ASP A 101 1.79 6.61 10.15
N ALA A 102 0.83 5.80 9.69
CA ALA A 102 1.12 4.67 8.83
C ALA A 102 1.63 5.10 7.44
N ILE A 103 1.26 6.30 6.94
CA ILE A 103 1.85 6.82 5.70
C ILE A 103 3.31 7.16 5.93
N MET A 104 3.65 7.85 7.02
CA MET A 104 5.04 8.20 7.33
C MET A 104 5.91 6.95 7.49
N GLU A 105 5.41 5.92 8.18
CA GLU A 105 6.12 4.64 8.29
C GLU A 105 6.41 4.02 6.93
N TRP A 106 5.42 3.99 6.03
CA TRP A 106 5.62 3.50 4.66
C TRP A 106 6.61 4.35 3.88
N ILE A 107 6.52 5.68 3.94
CA ILE A 107 7.45 6.58 3.26
C ILE A 107 8.89 6.30 3.70
N ILE A 108 9.13 6.10 5.00
CA ILE A 108 10.46 5.73 5.52
C ILE A 108 10.93 4.41 4.91
N GLN A 109 10.08 3.38 4.91
CA GLN A 109 10.44 2.06 4.35
C GLN A 109 10.71 2.13 2.84
N LEU A 110 9.88 2.86 2.09
CA LEU A 110 10.08 3.07 0.65
C LEU A 110 11.33 3.89 0.36
N HIS A 111 11.68 4.83 1.24
CA HIS A 111 12.93 5.59 1.14
C HIS A 111 14.15 4.69 1.38
N ILE A 112 14.10 3.80 2.40
CA ILE A 112 15.14 2.78 2.65
C ILE A 112 15.32 1.89 1.41
N VAL A 113 14.22 1.41 0.81
CA VAL A 113 14.26 0.68 -0.46
C VAL A 113 15.00 1.50 -1.52
N ARG A 114 14.58 2.75 -1.77
CA ARG A 114 15.20 3.58 -2.82
C ARG A 114 16.68 3.88 -2.59
N ASN A 115 17.14 3.92 -1.34
CA ASN A 115 18.53 4.20 -1.00
C ASN A 115 19.49 3.03 -1.31
N GLU A 116 18.97 1.82 -1.52
CA GLU A 116 19.79 0.68 -1.98
C GLU A 116 20.37 0.98 -3.37
N THR A 117 21.69 0.93 -3.52
CA THR A 117 22.38 1.38 -4.75
C THR A 117 22.31 0.36 -5.87
N ASN A 118 22.32 -0.93 -5.53
CA ASN A 118 22.21 -2.01 -6.51
C ASN A 118 20.74 -2.31 -6.80
N LEU A 119 20.33 -2.31 -8.07
CA LEU A 119 18.92 -2.47 -8.44
C LEU A 119 18.35 -3.87 -8.15
N GLU A 120 19.16 -4.94 -8.25
CA GLU A 120 18.72 -6.30 -7.89
C GLU A 120 18.43 -6.36 -6.39
N ASN A 121 19.36 -5.87 -5.56
CA ASN A 121 19.17 -5.77 -4.12
C ASN A 121 17.97 -4.87 -3.79
N ARG A 122 17.82 -3.74 -4.50
CA ARG A 122 16.70 -2.81 -4.31
C ARG A 122 15.35 -3.49 -4.55
N LEU A 123 15.23 -4.25 -5.64
CA LEU A 123 14.01 -5.00 -5.94
C LEU A 123 13.77 -6.11 -4.91
N MET A 124 14.80 -6.82 -4.48
CA MET A 124 14.67 -7.84 -3.43
C MET A 124 14.22 -7.23 -2.10
N THR A 125 14.79 -6.10 -1.68
CA THR A 125 14.35 -5.36 -0.49
C THR A 125 12.90 -4.89 -0.62
N PHE A 126 12.51 -4.41 -1.81
CA PHE A 126 11.13 -4.03 -2.08
C PHE A 126 10.16 -5.22 -2.00
N PHE A 127 10.48 -6.35 -2.63
CA PHE A 127 9.64 -7.55 -2.58
C PHE A 127 9.54 -8.11 -1.15
N ARG A 128 10.64 -8.11 -0.39
CA ARG A 128 10.64 -8.49 1.03
C ARG A 128 9.74 -7.57 1.86
N LEU A 129 9.78 -6.25 1.62
CA LEU A 129 8.89 -5.29 2.28
C LEU A 129 7.42 -5.61 1.97
N LEU A 130 7.06 -5.76 0.68
CA LEU A 130 5.69 -6.06 0.28
C LEU A 130 5.21 -7.38 0.87
N ILE A 131 6.01 -8.44 0.79
CA ILE A 131 5.64 -9.74 1.33
C ILE A 131 5.49 -9.72 2.85
N THR A 132 6.36 -9.00 3.56
CA THR A 132 6.27 -8.89 5.02
C THR A 132 4.98 -8.18 5.44
N ARG A 133 4.54 -7.18 4.66
CA ARG A 133 3.37 -6.36 4.99
C ARG A 133 2.05 -6.89 4.41
N LEU A 134 2.10 -7.55 3.25
CA LEU A 134 0.93 -7.89 2.43
C LEU A 134 0.86 -9.39 2.08
N GLY A 135 1.97 -10.11 2.22
CA GLY A 135 2.09 -11.50 1.81
C GLY A 135 1.55 -12.50 2.83
N LYS A 136 1.66 -13.79 2.47
CA LYS A 136 1.29 -14.94 3.31
C LYS A 136 2.43 -15.95 3.34
N ARG A 137 2.50 -16.73 4.43
CA ARG A 137 3.40 -17.90 4.50
C ARG A 137 2.73 -19.09 3.82
N THR A 138 3.50 -19.82 3.01
CA THR A 138 3.09 -21.01 2.26
C THR A 138 4.16 -22.10 2.38
N SER A 139 3.87 -23.32 1.92
CA SER A 139 4.84 -24.41 1.88
C SER A 139 6.03 -24.14 0.96
N GLU A 140 5.81 -23.31 -0.08
CA GLU A 140 6.80 -22.96 -1.10
C GLU A 140 7.62 -21.72 -0.73
N GLY A 141 7.33 -21.11 0.44
CA GLY A 141 8.00 -19.93 0.95
C GLY A 141 7.03 -18.79 1.27
N LEU A 142 7.47 -17.56 1.04
CA LEU A 142 6.65 -16.37 1.27
C LEU A 142 5.99 -15.94 -0.05
N LEU A 143 4.67 -15.80 -0.04
CA LEU A 143 3.85 -15.52 -1.22
C LEU A 143 3.32 -14.09 -1.19
N LEU A 144 3.57 -13.33 -2.25
CA LEU A 144 2.80 -12.15 -2.62
C LEU A 144 1.72 -12.58 -3.62
N GLU A 145 0.46 -12.45 -3.24
CA GLU A 145 -0.66 -12.97 -4.05
C GLU A 145 -0.89 -12.17 -5.33
N HIS A 146 -0.32 -10.97 -5.45
CA HIS A 146 -0.52 -10.07 -6.58
C HIS A 146 0.75 -9.27 -6.91
N THR A 147 1.11 -9.23 -8.18
CA THR A 147 2.21 -8.43 -8.70
C THR A 147 1.74 -7.04 -9.07
N LEU A 148 2.61 -6.06 -8.84
CA LEU A 148 2.41 -4.72 -9.36
C LEU A 148 2.87 -4.67 -10.82
N PRO A 149 2.21 -3.86 -11.67
CA PRO A 149 2.72 -3.59 -13.01
C PRO A 149 4.17 -3.07 -12.95
N HIS A 150 5.03 -3.48 -13.89
CA HIS A 150 6.44 -3.06 -13.88
C HIS A 150 6.64 -1.54 -13.90
N ALA A 151 5.69 -0.79 -14.48
CA ALA A 151 5.70 0.67 -14.44
C ALA A 151 5.52 1.21 -13.00
N ARG A 152 4.62 0.60 -12.21
CA ARG A 152 4.42 0.95 -10.80
C ARG A 152 5.61 0.56 -9.95
N ILE A 153 6.20 -0.62 -10.20
CA ILE A 153 7.45 -1.00 -9.53
C ILE A 153 8.55 0.01 -9.85
N ALA A 154 8.71 0.40 -11.12
CA ALA A 154 9.70 1.37 -11.56
C ALA A 154 9.53 2.75 -10.90
N GLU A 155 8.29 3.21 -10.75
CA GLU A 155 7.97 4.40 -9.96
C GLU A 155 8.48 4.23 -8.53
N ILE A 156 8.07 3.18 -7.84
CA ILE A 156 8.38 2.98 -6.42
C ILE A 156 9.89 2.84 -6.18
N VAL A 157 10.61 2.06 -6.99
CA VAL A 157 12.04 1.80 -6.79
C VAL A 157 12.95 2.85 -7.42
N GLY A 158 12.40 3.87 -8.10
CA GLY A 158 13.19 4.92 -8.74
C GLY A 158 14.05 4.40 -9.90
N SER A 159 13.44 3.72 -10.86
CA SER A 159 14.09 3.22 -12.08
C SER A 159 13.16 3.38 -13.30
N THR A 160 13.52 2.81 -14.44
CA THR A 160 12.64 2.77 -15.62
C THR A 160 11.94 1.41 -15.73
N ARG A 161 10.76 1.39 -16.35
CA ARG A 161 10.00 0.14 -16.59
C ARG A 161 10.85 -0.93 -17.29
N SER A 162 11.64 -0.54 -18.30
CA SER A 162 12.47 -1.48 -19.07
C SER A 162 13.60 -2.06 -18.24
N THR A 163 14.21 -1.24 -17.37
CA THR A 163 15.27 -1.69 -16.46
C THR A 163 14.70 -2.62 -15.39
N VAL A 164 13.57 -2.29 -14.76
CA VAL A 164 12.87 -3.20 -13.83
C VAL A 164 12.53 -4.54 -14.50
N SER A 165 11.99 -4.51 -15.73
CA SER A 165 11.62 -5.73 -16.46
C SER A 165 12.83 -6.65 -16.68
N ARG A 166 13.99 -6.09 -17.08
CA ARG A 166 15.23 -6.84 -17.24
C ARG A 166 15.72 -7.41 -15.92
N THR A 167 15.73 -6.60 -14.86
CA THR A 167 16.22 -7.04 -13.55
C THR A 167 15.34 -8.12 -12.94
N ILE A 168 14.00 -8.01 -13.03
CA ILE A 168 13.08 -9.09 -12.62
C ILE A 168 13.37 -10.38 -13.41
N SER A 169 13.65 -10.27 -14.72
CA SER A 169 14.02 -11.43 -15.53
C SER A 169 15.33 -12.07 -15.05
N THR A 170 16.31 -11.27 -14.62
CA THR A 170 17.54 -11.78 -14.00
C THR A 170 17.27 -12.49 -12.69
N LEU A 171 16.52 -11.88 -11.76
CA LEU A 171 16.16 -12.47 -10.47
C LEU A 171 15.44 -13.83 -10.61
N ARG A 172 14.63 -13.99 -11.67
CA ARG A 172 13.99 -15.28 -12.01
C ARG A 172 15.01 -16.32 -12.49
N LYS A 173 15.94 -15.92 -13.37
CA LYS A 173 16.99 -16.82 -13.90
C LYS A 173 17.95 -17.28 -12.81
N THR A 174 18.23 -16.42 -11.84
CA THR A 174 19.06 -16.72 -10.65
C THR A 174 18.26 -17.37 -9.53
N GLN A 175 16.98 -17.67 -9.75
CA GLN A 175 16.07 -18.35 -8.80
C GLN A 175 15.88 -17.61 -7.46
N GLN A 176 16.17 -16.32 -7.41
CA GLN A 176 15.95 -15.48 -6.22
C GLN A 176 14.45 -15.18 -6.01
N ILE A 177 13.67 -15.24 -7.08
CA ILE A 177 12.20 -15.15 -7.04
C ILE A 177 11.59 -16.15 -8.02
N TYR A 178 10.38 -16.59 -7.73
CA TYR A 178 9.52 -17.28 -8.69
C TYR A 178 8.30 -16.41 -8.99
N ILE A 179 7.90 -16.37 -10.26
CA ILE A 179 6.71 -15.64 -10.71
C ILE A 179 5.76 -16.59 -11.43
N ASP A 180 4.54 -16.71 -10.91
CA ASP A 180 3.41 -17.31 -11.62
C ASP A 180 2.71 -16.20 -12.38
N GLU A 181 3.00 -16.09 -13.68
CA GLU A 181 2.44 -15.04 -14.55
C GLU A 181 0.93 -15.18 -14.74
N LEU A 182 0.39 -16.40 -14.65
CA LEU A 182 -1.05 -16.65 -14.83
C LEU A 182 -1.84 -16.14 -13.63
N LYS A 183 -1.27 -16.30 -12.43
CA LYS A 183 -1.88 -15.85 -11.18
C LYS A 183 -1.42 -14.46 -10.75
N GLY A 184 -0.42 -13.89 -11.42
CA GLY A 184 0.22 -12.65 -11.01
C GLY A 184 0.84 -12.77 -9.61
N GLN A 185 1.48 -13.89 -9.28
CA GLN A 185 2.03 -14.14 -7.94
C GLN A 185 3.55 -14.07 -7.94
N ILE A 186 4.14 -13.58 -6.85
CA ILE A 186 5.59 -13.68 -6.59
C ILE A 186 5.81 -14.55 -5.35
N ILE A 187 6.70 -15.52 -5.46
CA ILE A 187 7.18 -16.33 -4.35
C ILE A 187 8.64 -15.99 -4.09
N LEU A 188 8.92 -15.61 -2.85
CA LEU A 188 10.26 -15.50 -2.30
C LEU A 188 10.57 -16.83 -1.58
N PRO A 189 11.50 -17.64 -2.09
CA PRO A 189 11.92 -18.85 -1.39
C PRO A 189 12.47 -18.48 -0.01
N VAL A 190 12.19 -19.32 0.97
CA VAL A 190 12.75 -19.19 2.32
C VAL A 190 13.86 -20.21 2.42
N ASP A 191 15.06 -19.75 2.75
CA ASP A 191 16.21 -20.61 3.01
C ASP A 191 15.96 -21.54 4.21
#